data_AF-A0A8T5FD52-F1
#
_entry.id   AF-A0A8T5FD52-F1
#
_cell.length_a   1.000
_cell.length_b   1.000
_cell.length_c   1.000
_cell.angle_alpha   90.00
_cell.angle_beta   90.00
_cell.angle_gamma   90.00
#
_symmetry.space_group_name_H-M   'P 1'
#
loop_
_entity.id
_entity.type
_entity.pdbx_description
1 polymer ?
#
loop_
_entity_poly.entity_id
_entity_poly.type
_entity_poly.pdbx_seq_one_letter_code
_entity_poly.pdbx_strand_id
1 'polypeptide(L)'
;MAKIKTGDLVMFFYNDSKKWLLKITKKEQFHSHIGVIKHADAIGKEFGSRLTTNKDKYVYLLKPTIHDHVMKMQHSTQIVYPKDFGYIAARMGVQSGQKILEIGTGSGSLTTFLASIVNPRGHVYTFDVEPKFMEIAEKNIKKAGMSKYVTMHEV
;
A
#
# COMPACT_ATOMS: atom_id res chain seq x y z
N MET A 1 -15.29 -11.17 -9.99
CA MET A 1 -14.47 -10.42 -9.01
C MET A 1 -14.49 -8.93 -9.32
N ALA A 2 -13.92 -8.06 -8.49
CA ALA A 2 -13.90 -6.61 -8.79
C ALA A 2 -13.09 -6.31 -10.06
N LYS A 3 -13.62 -5.44 -10.93
CA LYS A 3 -12.94 -5.00 -12.16
C LYS A 3 -11.99 -3.84 -11.89
N ILE A 4 -10.83 -3.87 -12.54
CA ILE A 4 -9.79 -2.86 -12.48
C ILE A 4 -10.23 -1.63 -13.28
N LYS A 5 -10.08 -0.45 -12.66
CA LYS A 5 -10.39 0.86 -13.25
C LYS A 5 -9.17 1.77 -13.28
N THR A 6 -9.25 2.83 -14.06
CA THR A 6 -8.26 3.91 -14.00
C THR A 6 -8.20 4.50 -12.60
N GLY A 7 -6.99 4.67 -12.08
CA GLY A 7 -6.73 5.18 -10.73
C GLY A 7 -6.50 4.09 -9.69
N ASP A 8 -6.91 2.85 -9.95
CA ASP A 8 -6.69 1.72 -9.04
C ASP A 8 -5.20 1.42 -8.90
N LEU A 9 -4.81 1.00 -7.70
CA LEU A 9 -3.49 0.45 -7.45
C LEU A 9 -3.54 -1.06 -7.64
N VAL A 10 -2.69 -1.59 -8.50
CA VAL A 10 -2.68 -3.01 -8.89
C VAL A 10 -1.29 -3.59 -8.63
N MET A 11 -1.26 -4.76 -8.02
CA MET A 11 -0.05 -5.55 -7.86
C MET A 11 0.15 -6.43 -9.09
N PHE A 12 1.12 -6.09 -9.91
CA PHE A 12 1.59 -6.90 -11.02
C PHE A 12 2.54 -7.97 -10.47
N PHE A 13 2.06 -9.20 -10.35
CA PHE A 13 2.80 -10.31 -9.77
C PHE A 13 3.34 -11.23 -10.87
N TYR A 14 4.66 -11.28 -11.03
CA TYR A 14 5.34 -12.24 -11.90
C TYR A 14 5.85 -13.43 -11.08
N ASN A 15 6.57 -13.16 -10.00
CA ASN A 15 7.00 -14.13 -8.99
C ASN A 15 7.32 -13.40 -7.66
N ASP A 16 7.73 -14.15 -6.63
CA ASP A 16 7.99 -13.60 -5.29
C ASP A 16 9.02 -12.46 -5.28
N SER A 17 10.06 -12.59 -6.10
CA SER A 17 11.13 -11.61 -6.22
C SER A 17 10.77 -10.42 -7.13
N LYS A 18 9.82 -10.61 -8.05
CA LYS A 18 9.48 -9.64 -9.11
C LYS A 18 7.98 -9.37 -9.09
N LYS A 19 7.63 -8.36 -8.32
CA LYS A 19 6.28 -7.82 -8.19
C LYS A 19 6.30 -6.30 -8.12
N TRP A 20 5.34 -5.65 -8.76
CA TRP A 20 5.29 -4.20 -8.92
C TRP A 20 3.93 -3.65 -8.54
N LEU A 21 3.93 -2.63 -7.68
CA LEU A 21 2.73 -1.94 -7.26
C LEU A 21 2.57 -0.68 -8.11
N LEU A 22 1.60 -0.69 -9.02
CA LEU A 22 1.46 0.35 -10.03
C LEU A 22 0.06 0.97 -9.99
N LYS A 23 0.00 2.27 -10.22
CA LYS A 23 -1.27 2.99 -10.38
C LYS A 23 -1.70 2.91 -11.84
N ILE A 24 -2.88 2.38 -12.09
CA ILE A 24 -3.37 2.17 -13.46
C ILE A 24 -3.81 3.49 -14.08
N THR A 25 -3.29 3.77 -15.27
CA THR A 25 -3.65 4.92 -16.09
C THR A 25 -3.87 4.48 -17.54
N LYS A 26 -4.55 5.29 -18.36
CA LYS A 26 -4.83 4.90 -19.75
C LYS A 26 -3.61 5.01 -20.67
N LYS A 27 -2.62 5.83 -20.32
CA LYS A 27 -1.52 6.22 -21.21
C LYS A 27 -0.17 5.60 -20.83
N GLU A 28 0.02 5.25 -19.56
CA GLU A 28 1.32 4.78 -19.10
C GLU A 28 1.56 3.31 -19.45
N GLN A 29 2.84 2.99 -19.52
CA GLN A 29 3.35 1.64 -19.75
C GLN A 29 4.50 1.41 -18.78
N PHE A 30 4.55 0.21 -18.22
CA PHE A 30 5.62 -0.20 -17.33
C PHE A 30 6.64 -1.06 -18.08
N HIS A 31 7.90 -0.63 -18.06
CA HIS A 31 9.00 -1.32 -18.71
C HIS A 31 9.76 -2.16 -17.70
N SER A 32 10.03 -3.42 -18.05
CA SER A 32 10.74 -4.34 -17.18
C SER A 32 11.57 -5.35 -17.98
N HIS A 33 12.43 -6.10 -17.30
CA HIS A 33 13.18 -7.21 -17.88
C HIS A 33 12.30 -8.25 -18.59
N ILE A 34 11.06 -8.48 -18.12
CA ILE A 34 10.10 -9.42 -18.71
C ILE A 34 9.28 -8.82 -19.86
N GLY A 35 9.58 -7.59 -20.26
CA GLY A 35 8.87 -6.88 -21.33
C GLY A 35 8.09 -5.67 -20.82
N VAL A 36 7.29 -5.13 -21.73
CA VAL A 36 6.45 -3.95 -21.55
C VAL A 36 5.04 -4.39 -21.16
N ILE A 37 4.47 -3.73 -20.16
CA ILE A 37 3.11 -3.93 -19.70
C ILE A 37 2.35 -2.61 -19.88
N LYS A 38 1.37 -2.57 -20.77
CA LYS A 38 0.53 -1.38 -20.96
C LYS A 38 -0.54 -1.36 -19.87
N HIS A 39 -0.66 -0.26 -19.13
CA HIS A 39 -1.66 -0.15 -18.07
C HIS A 39 -3.09 -0.26 -18.61
N ALA A 40 -3.31 0.19 -19.84
CA ALA A 40 -4.60 0.09 -20.54
C ALA A 40 -5.11 -1.36 -20.63
N ASP A 41 -4.22 -2.34 -20.78
CA ASP A 41 -4.60 -3.75 -20.96
C ASP A 41 -5.17 -4.36 -19.66
N ALA A 42 -4.86 -3.75 -18.51
CA ALA A 42 -5.42 -4.14 -17.21
C ALA A 42 -6.85 -3.60 -16.99
N ILE A 43 -7.21 -2.48 -17.63
CA ILE A 43 -8.50 -1.81 -17.40
C ILE A 43 -9.64 -2.71 -17.88
N GLY A 44 -10.65 -2.90 -17.02
CA GLY A 44 -11.82 -3.73 -17.30
C GLY A 44 -11.63 -5.23 -17.02
N LYS A 45 -10.38 -5.69 -16.84
CA LYS A 45 -10.11 -7.05 -16.35
C LYS A 45 -10.44 -7.17 -14.88
N GLU A 46 -10.74 -8.38 -14.44
CA GLU A 46 -10.93 -8.67 -13.02
C GLU A 46 -9.59 -8.83 -12.32
N PHE A 47 -9.51 -8.41 -11.05
CA PHE A 47 -8.39 -8.85 -10.20
C PHE A 47 -8.30 -10.38 -10.20
N GLY A 48 -7.08 -10.91 -10.21
CA GLY A 48 -6.77 -12.32 -10.42
C GLY A 48 -6.51 -12.70 -11.89
N SER A 49 -6.90 -11.86 -12.85
CA SER A 49 -6.59 -12.07 -14.27
C SER A 49 -5.08 -12.00 -14.55
N ARG A 50 -4.65 -12.53 -15.69
CA ARG A 50 -3.27 -12.36 -16.20
C ARG A 50 -3.21 -11.48 -17.44
N LEU A 51 -2.07 -10.82 -17.63
CA LEU A 51 -1.64 -10.22 -18.88
C LEU A 51 -0.45 -10.99 -19.45
N THR A 52 -0.27 -10.90 -20.76
CA THR A 52 0.92 -11.40 -21.46
C THR A 52 1.75 -10.19 -21.89
N THR A 53 3.04 -10.16 -21.57
CA THR A 53 3.96 -9.12 -22.03
C THR A 53 4.35 -9.35 -23.49
N ASN A 54 5.02 -8.37 -24.10
CA ASN A 54 5.60 -8.52 -25.45
C ASN A 54 6.77 -9.53 -25.56
N LYS A 55 7.15 -10.20 -24.46
CA LYS A 55 8.14 -11.29 -24.43
C LYS A 55 7.50 -12.62 -24.00
N ASP A 56 6.19 -12.75 -24.19
CA ASP A 56 5.40 -13.95 -23.86
C ASP A 56 5.50 -14.40 -22.40
N LYS A 57 5.65 -13.44 -21.47
CA LYS A 57 5.64 -13.70 -20.02
C LYS A 57 4.29 -13.34 -19.43
N TYR A 58 3.79 -14.17 -18.52
CA TYR A 58 2.54 -13.92 -17.81
C TYR A 58 2.77 -13.09 -16.55
N VAL A 59 1.92 -12.09 -16.32
CA VAL A 59 1.87 -11.34 -15.05
C VAL A 59 0.45 -11.31 -14.52
N TYR A 60 0.27 -11.63 -13.25
CA TYR A 60 -1.04 -11.62 -12.60
C TYR A 60 -1.37 -10.24 -12.05
N LEU A 61 -2.64 -9.86 -12.13
CA LEU A 61 -3.17 -8.58 -11.68
C LEU A 61 -3.84 -8.76 -10.32
N LEU A 62 -3.10 -8.62 -9.23
CA LEU A 62 -3.59 -8.88 -7.88
C LEU A 62 -4.01 -7.59 -7.16
N LYS A 63 -4.97 -7.73 -6.25
CA LYS A 63 -5.33 -6.63 -5.35
C LYS A 63 -4.23 -6.51 -4.30
N PRO A 64 -3.63 -5.32 -4.11
CA PRO A 64 -2.57 -5.16 -3.13
C PRO A 64 -3.10 -5.34 -1.71
N THR A 65 -2.31 -6.02 -0.88
CA THR A 65 -2.53 -6.13 0.55
C THR A 65 -1.84 -4.99 1.30
N ILE A 66 -2.17 -4.78 2.57
CA ILE A 66 -1.45 -3.83 3.42
C ILE A 66 0.05 -4.16 3.50
N HIS A 67 0.39 -5.46 3.54
CA HIS A 67 1.77 -5.91 3.46
C HIS A 67 2.45 -5.40 2.17
N ASP A 68 1.77 -5.50 1.03
CA ASP A 68 2.31 -5.02 -0.24
C ASP A 68 2.52 -3.50 -0.25
N HIS A 69 1.58 -2.73 0.30
CA HIS A 69 1.73 -1.29 0.46
C HIS A 69 2.95 -0.95 1.33
N VAL A 70 3.10 -1.61 2.49
CA VAL A 70 4.24 -1.42 3.42
C VAL A 70 5.57 -1.79 2.79
N MET A 71 5.63 -2.87 2.01
CA MET A 71 6.89 -3.30 1.39
C MET A 71 7.24 -2.53 0.11
N LYS A 72 6.31 -1.74 -0.44
CA LYS A 72 6.50 -0.94 -1.68
C LYS A 72 6.39 0.56 -1.47
N MET A 73 6.08 1.02 -0.27
CA MET A 73 6.13 2.44 0.09
C MET A 73 7.58 2.93 0.16
N GLN A 74 7.76 4.25 0.16
CA GLN A 74 9.07 4.84 0.33
C GLN A 74 9.49 4.75 1.80
N HIS A 75 10.66 4.20 2.09
CA HIS A 75 11.22 4.14 3.44
C HIS A 75 12.26 5.25 3.60
N SER A 76 11.91 6.29 4.35
CA SER A 76 12.84 7.36 4.74
C SER A 76 13.44 7.17 6.13
N THR A 77 12.88 6.23 6.88
CA THR A 77 13.26 5.86 8.24
C THR A 77 13.34 4.35 8.36
N GLN A 78 13.91 3.86 9.47
CA GLN A 78 13.68 2.49 9.86
C GLN A 78 12.17 2.28 10.10
N ILE A 79 11.63 1.17 9.59
CA ILE A 79 10.21 0.83 9.73
C ILE A 79 10.02 -0.33 10.69
N VAL A 80 8.83 -0.41 11.29
CA VAL A 80 8.30 -1.67 11.82
C VAL A 80 7.93 -2.55 10.63
N TYR A 81 8.40 -3.80 10.65
CA TYR A 81 8.17 -4.77 9.58
C TYR A 81 6.93 -5.64 9.84
N PRO A 82 6.33 -6.23 8.78
CA PRO A 82 5.11 -7.03 8.91
C PRO A 82 5.15 -8.19 9.91
N LYS A 83 6.33 -8.75 10.17
CA LYS A 83 6.49 -9.80 11.20
C LYS A 83 6.10 -9.34 12.60
N ASP A 84 6.28 -8.05 12.91
CA ASP A 84 6.05 -7.48 14.24
C ASP A 84 4.62 -6.91 14.38
N PHE A 85 3.96 -6.61 13.25
CA PHE A 85 2.60 -6.06 13.20
C PHE A 85 1.58 -6.89 14.00
N GLY A 86 1.52 -8.19 13.70
CA GLY A 86 0.57 -9.09 14.34
C GLY A 86 0.78 -9.17 15.85
N TYR A 87 2.04 -9.19 16.29
CA TYR A 87 2.39 -9.22 17.70
C TYR A 87 1.98 -7.92 18.41
N ILE A 88 2.31 -6.75 17.85
CA ILE A 88 1.92 -5.45 18.42
C ILE A 88 0.40 -5.35 18.53
N ALA A 89 -0.34 -5.62 17.45
CA ALA A 89 -1.79 -5.54 17.44
C ALA A 89 -2.44 -6.50 18.44
N ALA A 90 -1.97 -7.75 18.51
CA ALA A 90 -2.49 -8.74 19.43
C ALA A 90 -2.22 -8.36 20.90
N ARG A 91 -1.00 -7.89 21.21
CA ARG A 91 -0.63 -7.50 22.58
C ARG A 91 -1.37 -6.25 23.05
N MET A 92 -1.66 -5.31 22.16
CA MET A 92 -2.44 -4.11 22.46
C MET A 92 -3.96 -4.34 22.43
N GLY A 93 -4.43 -5.48 21.91
CA GLY A 93 -5.86 -5.73 21.74
C GLY A 93 -6.50 -4.81 20.69
N VAL A 94 -5.78 -4.52 19.60
CA VAL A 94 -6.25 -3.59 18.56
C VAL A 94 -7.45 -4.18 17.82
N GLN A 95 -8.52 -3.39 17.73
CA GLN A 95 -9.79 -3.77 17.12
C GLN A 95 -10.37 -2.65 16.25
N SER A 96 -11.27 -3.05 15.34
CA SER A 96 -12.05 -2.11 14.53
C SER A 96 -12.83 -1.12 15.41
N GLY A 97 -12.83 0.16 15.05
CA GLY A 97 -13.54 1.21 15.77
C GLY A 97 -12.74 1.93 16.86
N GLN A 98 -11.57 1.42 17.25
CA GLN A 98 -10.74 2.04 18.28
C GLN A 98 -10.05 3.32 17.79
N LYS A 99 -9.72 4.19 18.75
CA LYS A 99 -8.81 5.32 18.53
C LYS A 99 -7.44 4.95 19.06
N ILE A 100 -6.40 5.15 18.26
CA ILE A 100 -5.02 4.82 18.62
C ILE A 100 -4.18 6.07 18.56
N LEU A 101 -3.32 6.24 19.57
CA LEU A 101 -2.23 7.21 19.56
C LEU A 101 -0.94 6.50 19.17
N GLU A 102 -0.23 7.04 18.19
CA GLU A 102 1.11 6.63 17.77
C GLU A 102 2.05 7.83 17.86
N ILE A 103 3.26 7.61 18.38
CA ILE A 103 4.31 8.65 18.46
C ILE A 103 5.55 8.11 17.75
N GLY A 104 6.07 8.91 16.83
CA GLY A 104 6.99 8.47 15.78
C GLY A 104 6.20 7.92 14.59
N THR A 105 5.80 8.81 13.68
CA THR A 105 5.13 8.43 12.43
C THR A 105 6.12 7.76 11.46
N GLY A 106 7.35 8.28 11.39
CA GLY A 106 8.39 7.82 10.49
C GLY A 106 7.91 7.75 9.05
N SER A 107 8.06 6.59 8.40
CA SER A 107 7.59 6.37 7.02
C SER A 107 6.09 6.03 6.91
N GLY A 108 5.36 5.94 8.03
CA GLY A 108 3.93 5.59 8.08
C GLY A 108 3.63 4.09 7.96
N SER A 109 4.60 3.21 8.22
CA SER A 109 4.46 1.75 8.10
C SER A 109 3.47 1.18 9.12
N LEU A 110 3.73 1.41 10.42
CA LEU A 110 2.87 0.95 11.51
C LEU A 110 1.54 1.70 11.48
N THR A 111 1.56 3.02 11.27
CA THR A 111 0.37 3.86 11.06
C THR A 111 -0.59 3.26 10.02
N THR A 112 -0.08 2.88 8.85
CA THR A 112 -0.89 2.29 7.76
C THR A 112 -1.50 0.96 8.19
N PHE A 113 -0.74 0.12 8.89
CA PHE A 113 -1.24 -1.15 9.40
C PHE A 113 -2.31 -0.96 10.49
N LEU A 114 -2.09 -0.09 11.46
CA LEU A 114 -3.06 0.21 12.51
C LEU A 114 -4.35 0.79 11.92
N ALA A 115 -4.25 1.74 10.99
CA ALA A 115 -5.38 2.30 10.24
C ALA A 115 -6.20 1.21 9.52
N SER A 116 -5.51 0.18 9.00
CA SER A 116 -6.16 -0.94 8.32
C SER A 116 -6.98 -1.84 9.25
N ILE A 117 -6.65 -1.89 10.55
CA ILE A 117 -7.40 -2.66 11.54
C ILE A 117 -8.55 -1.82 12.12
N VAL A 118 -8.29 -0.56 12.45
CA VAL A 118 -9.29 0.28 13.13
C VAL A 118 -10.42 0.75 12.22
N ASN A 119 -10.25 0.71 10.89
CA ASN A 119 -11.32 1.01 9.94
C ASN A 119 -12.55 0.08 10.13
N PRO A 120 -13.78 0.48 9.74
CA PRO A 120 -14.14 1.74 9.08
C PRO A 120 -14.54 2.87 10.05
N ARG A 121 -14.55 2.64 11.37
CA ARG A 121 -15.07 3.59 12.37
C ARG A 121 -14.02 4.13 13.34
N GLY A 122 -12.84 3.53 13.39
CA GLY A 122 -11.74 3.96 14.24
C GLY A 122 -10.83 4.95 13.55
N HIS A 123 -9.81 5.41 14.28
CA HIS A 123 -8.92 6.47 13.82
C HIS A 123 -7.54 6.37 14.49
N VAL A 124 -6.48 6.61 13.73
CA VAL A 124 -5.10 6.71 14.25
C VAL A 124 -4.70 8.17 14.30
N TYR A 125 -4.26 8.62 15.46
CA TYR A 125 -3.62 9.92 15.66
C TYR A 125 -2.13 9.66 15.78
N THR A 126 -1.35 10.10 14.80
CA THR A 126 0.09 9.86 14.76
C THR A 126 0.86 11.18 14.85
N PHE A 127 1.95 11.16 15.60
CA PHE A 127 2.76 12.34 15.90
C PHE A 127 4.20 12.12 15.44
N ASP A 128 4.82 13.11 14.82
CA ASP A 128 6.26 13.11 14.57
C ASP A 128 6.81 14.52 14.71
N VAL A 129 8.04 14.62 15.19
CA VAL A 129 8.73 15.91 15.37
C VAL A 129 9.47 16.34 14.11
N GLU A 130 9.69 15.42 13.15
CA GLU A 130 10.45 15.67 11.95
C GLU A 130 9.51 15.89 10.73
N PRO A 131 9.38 17.15 10.23
CA PRO A 131 8.42 17.48 9.17
C PRO A 131 8.69 16.73 7.87
N LYS A 132 9.95 16.44 7.58
CA LYS A 132 10.34 15.68 6.38
C LYS A 132 9.74 14.28 6.37
N PHE A 133 9.63 13.62 7.52
CA PHE A 133 9.03 12.28 7.61
C PHE A 133 7.52 12.35 7.43
N MET A 134 6.89 13.41 7.94
CA MET A 134 5.46 13.64 7.80
C MET A 134 5.01 13.73 6.34
N GLU A 135 5.74 14.45 5.49
CA GLU A 135 5.42 14.51 4.06
C GLU A 135 5.47 13.15 3.35
N ILE A 136 6.42 12.30 3.75
CA ILE A 136 6.63 10.97 3.15
C ILE A 136 5.56 10.01 3.66
N ALA A 137 5.30 10.01 4.97
CA ALA A 137 4.23 9.24 5.58
C ALA A 137 2.87 9.60 4.98
N GLU A 138 2.54 10.88 4.79
CA GLU A 138 1.28 11.30 4.19
C GLU A 138 1.11 10.70 2.78
N LYS A 139 2.15 10.80 1.93
CA LYS A 139 2.15 10.22 0.58
C LYS A 139 1.97 8.70 0.63
N ASN A 140 2.63 8.01 1.56
CA ASN A 140 2.55 6.56 1.72
C ASN A 140 1.16 6.11 2.20
N ILE A 141 0.64 6.73 3.25
CA ILE A 141 -0.69 6.47 3.82
C ILE A 141 -1.79 6.73 2.79
N LYS A 142 -1.66 7.79 2.00
CA LYS A 142 -2.56 8.11 0.88
C LYS A 142 -2.53 7.05 -0.21
N LYS A 143 -1.34 6.58 -0.60
CA LYS A 143 -1.20 5.48 -1.57
C LYS A 143 -1.79 4.17 -1.06
N ALA A 144 -1.77 3.94 0.25
CA ALA A 144 -2.42 2.80 0.90
C ALA A 144 -3.95 2.96 1.05
N GLY A 145 -4.52 4.12 0.70
CA GLY A 145 -5.94 4.39 0.85
C GLY A 145 -6.41 4.54 2.30
N MET A 146 -5.48 4.83 3.22
CA MET A 146 -5.76 4.88 4.67
C MET A 146 -5.94 6.29 5.22
N SER A 147 -5.72 7.34 4.42
CA SER A 147 -5.79 8.75 4.88
C SER A 147 -7.09 9.12 5.59
N LYS A 148 -8.22 8.48 5.26
CA LYS A 148 -9.51 8.73 5.92
C LYS A 148 -9.49 8.38 7.42
N TYR A 149 -8.64 7.46 7.83
CA TYR A 149 -8.59 6.89 9.18
C TYR A 149 -7.35 7.35 9.96
N VAL A 150 -6.66 8.39 9.47
CA VAL A 150 -5.42 8.88 10.07
C VAL A 150 -5.46 10.40 10.18
N THR A 151 -5.08 10.93 11.34
CA THR A 151 -4.72 12.34 11.52
C THR A 151 -3.27 12.41 11.95
N MET A 152 -2.50 13.27 11.28
CA MET A 152 -1.08 13.45 11.50
C MET A 152 -0.86 14.79 12.21
N HIS A 153 -0.03 14.80 13.25
CA HIS A 153 0.30 15.97 14.03
C HIS A 153 1.82 16.17 14.06
N GLU A 154 2.26 17.36 13.67
CA GLU A 154 3.63 17.82 13.89
C GLU A 154 3.71 18.45 15.29
N VAL A 155 4.75 18.09 16.05
CA VAL A 155 4.95 18.50 17.46
C VAL A 155 6.33 19.06 17.69
#